data_AF-A0A9Y3VYB2-F1
#
_entry.id   AF-A0A9Y3VYB2-F1
#
_cell.length_a   1.000
_cell.length_b   1.000
_cell.length_c   1.000
_cell.angle_alpha   90.00
_cell.angle_beta   90.00
_cell.angle_gamma   90.00
#
_symmetry.space_group_name_H-M   'P 1'
#
loop_
_entity.id
_entity.type
_entity.pdbx_description
1 polymer ?
#
loop_
_entity_poly.entity_id
_entity_poly.type
_entity_poly.pdbx_seq_one_letter_code
_entity_poly.pdbx_strand_id
1 'polypeptide(L)'
;MDCRESALLVSVLLLALALCSAQNYVLSDDGGLGRVFDGIGGLSGGGATSRLLVSYAEPYRSQILDFLFKPNFGASLHILKVEIGGDAQTTDGTEPSHMRYENDENYYRGYEWWLMKEAKKRNPNITLIGLPWAFPGWVGRGKNWPYDYPDVTATYVVNWILGAKQYHDLDIQYVGIWNERSFDIKYIKVLRNMLDKVGLIGVGIIAADGDWSVANSMILDPYLNNSVDVIGAHYPGTTTITEALKTQKKLWSSEDYSTFNNEVGGGCWARILNQNYVNGQMTATISWNLVASYYEDLPFGRDGLMTAEEPWSGNYVVESPIWITAHTTQFTQPGWTYLQTVGHLAQGGSYIALTDGKGNLTVTHNHSVCIRPPLPPFNVTSQNATFWLKGSIASIKELQVWRSQFDFKTNKPSFFEKLKPLKLVDGSFTLNLAEDEVYTLTTVSTGSKGSYTDPPPSARFPKVYKDDFDVRSPPFSEAPYFADQTGVFEYYINLTDPGPHVFTLRQVLTERPITWATDADQTISVIGDYYWQSLTVTCDVFMEKMNAGGVFIAARVDKGGQSIRSAKGVFFWVFADGTYKVTNDLGQYNLSLLQPSIRMIKDVLPLVND
;
A
#
# COMPACT_ATOMS: atom_id res chain seq x y z
N MET A 1 -3.30 -40.82 -80.88
CA MET A 1 -3.21 -39.42 -80.46
C MET A 1 -2.96 -39.44 -78.96
N ASP A 2 -1.73 -39.08 -78.59
CA ASP A 2 -1.17 -38.61 -77.30
C ASP A 2 -1.75 -39.20 -75.99
N CYS A 3 -1.03 -39.87 -75.08
CA CYS A 3 0.37 -39.82 -74.63
C CYS A 3 0.85 -38.44 -74.17
N ARG A 4 0.38 -38.00 -73.00
CA ARG A 4 1.16 -37.41 -71.89
C ARG A 4 0.20 -36.80 -70.87
N GLU A 5 0.22 -37.31 -69.64
CA GLU A 5 0.17 -36.50 -68.42
C GLU A 5 0.42 -37.42 -67.22
N SER A 6 1.71 -37.63 -66.95
CA SER A 6 2.21 -38.19 -65.70
C SER A 6 3.34 -37.26 -65.30
N ALA A 7 3.10 -36.48 -64.24
CA ALA A 7 4.04 -35.71 -63.41
C ALA A 7 3.48 -34.32 -63.12
N LEU A 8 2.56 -34.19 -62.16
CA LEU A 8 2.42 -32.95 -61.37
C LEU A 8 1.49 -33.12 -60.16
N LEU A 9 1.73 -34.12 -59.30
CA LEU A 9 0.93 -34.28 -58.07
C LEU A 9 1.71 -34.97 -56.95
N VAL A 10 2.96 -34.56 -56.71
CA VAL A 10 3.73 -35.01 -55.53
C VAL A 10 4.48 -33.88 -54.79
N SER A 11 4.50 -32.63 -55.29
CA SER A 11 5.43 -31.61 -54.76
C SER A 11 4.81 -30.36 -54.12
N VAL A 12 3.52 -30.35 -53.71
CA VAL A 12 2.90 -29.17 -53.06
C VAL A 12 2.19 -29.51 -51.74
N LEU A 13 2.45 -30.67 -51.14
CA LEU A 13 1.93 -31.03 -49.81
C LEU A 13 3.02 -31.06 -48.72
N LEU A 14 4.02 -30.19 -48.82
CA LEU A 14 5.16 -30.13 -47.89
C LEU A 14 5.51 -28.73 -47.37
N LEU A 15 4.71 -27.68 -47.63
CA LEU A 15 4.94 -26.35 -47.06
C LEU A 15 3.65 -25.70 -46.55
N ALA A 16 3.08 -26.26 -45.49
CA ALA A 16 2.33 -25.52 -44.47
C ALA A 16 2.09 -26.40 -43.23
N LEU A 17 3.04 -27.28 -42.87
CA LEU A 17 3.17 -27.66 -41.47
C LEU A 17 3.88 -26.48 -40.81
N ALA A 18 3.11 -25.51 -40.33
CA ALA A 18 3.56 -24.70 -39.21
C ALA A 18 3.80 -25.69 -38.07
N LEU A 19 5.00 -26.29 -38.05
CA LEU A 19 5.55 -26.90 -36.85
C LEU A 19 5.47 -25.79 -35.81
N CYS A 20 4.45 -25.86 -34.96
CA CYS A 20 4.34 -25.12 -33.73
C CYS A 20 5.47 -25.66 -32.84
N SER A 21 6.72 -25.31 -33.19
CA SER A 21 7.90 -25.70 -32.47
C SER A 21 7.80 -25.01 -31.12
N ALA A 22 7.62 -25.80 -30.06
CA ALA A 22 7.65 -25.26 -28.71
C ALA A 22 8.98 -24.54 -28.51
N GLN A 23 8.92 -23.30 -28.04
CA GLN A 23 10.13 -22.52 -27.78
C GLN A 23 10.82 -23.10 -26.54
N ASN A 24 12.13 -23.32 -26.62
CA ASN A 24 12.90 -23.90 -25.53
C ASN A 24 13.48 -22.81 -24.62
N TYR A 25 13.29 -22.97 -23.31
CA TYR A 25 13.86 -22.13 -22.25
C TYR A 25 14.66 -23.03 -21.31
N VAL A 26 15.91 -22.67 -21.03
CA VAL A 26 16.78 -23.45 -20.13
C VAL A 26 16.77 -22.78 -18.77
N LEU A 27 16.46 -23.54 -17.72
CA LEU A 27 16.62 -23.13 -16.33
C LEU A 27 17.86 -23.84 -15.78
N SER A 28 18.87 -23.07 -15.38
CA SER A 28 20.11 -23.62 -14.83
C SER A 28 20.75 -22.68 -13.81
N ASP A 29 21.45 -23.28 -12.85
CA ASP A 29 22.36 -22.65 -11.90
C ASP A 29 23.84 -22.92 -12.22
N ASP A 30 24.16 -23.61 -13.34
CA ASP A 30 25.54 -23.91 -13.75
C ASP A 30 26.42 -22.66 -13.94
N GLY A 31 25.82 -21.53 -14.34
CA GLY A 31 26.49 -20.23 -14.51
C GLY A 31 26.57 -19.38 -13.23
N GLY A 32 26.12 -19.93 -12.10
CA GLY A 32 25.90 -19.20 -10.86
C GLY A 32 24.47 -18.66 -10.73
N LEU A 33 24.23 -17.97 -9.63
CA LEU A 33 22.93 -17.41 -9.28
C LEU A 33 22.84 -15.91 -9.60
N GLY A 34 21.62 -15.39 -9.65
CA GLY A 34 21.29 -13.98 -9.78
C GLY A 34 21.30 -13.26 -8.43
N ARG A 35 20.47 -12.21 -8.29
CA ARG A 35 20.36 -11.47 -7.02
C ARG A 35 19.52 -12.22 -6.00
N VAL A 36 19.72 -11.86 -4.73
CA VAL A 36 18.88 -12.33 -3.61
C VAL A 36 17.52 -11.64 -3.67
N PHE A 37 16.46 -12.41 -3.56
CA PHE A 37 15.09 -11.94 -3.44
C PHE A 37 14.83 -11.42 -2.02
N ASP A 38 14.25 -10.23 -1.93
CA ASP A 38 14.05 -9.51 -0.67
C ASP A 38 12.59 -9.53 -0.18
N GLY A 39 11.63 -9.83 -1.06
CA GLY A 39 10.23 -10.06 -0.67
C GLY A 39 9.21 -9.26 -1.46
N ILE A 40 7.93 -9.61 -1.28
CA ILE A 40 6.79 -8.85 -1.80
C ILE A 40 6.04 -8.27 -0.61
N GLY A 41 5.61 -7.00 -0.74
CA GLY A 41 4.99 -6.26 0.37
C GLY A 41 3.71 -5.51 0.01
N GLY A 42 3.07 -5.00 1.06
CA GLY A 42 2.00 -4.02 0.99
C GLY A 42 2.29 -2.84 1.92
N LEU A 43 1.78 -1.66 1.56
CA LEU A 43 1.98 -0.39 2.26
C LEU A 43 0.68 0.04 2.94
N SER A 44 0.72 0.24 4.26
CA SER A 44 -0.35 0.88 5.04
C SER A 44 0.02 2.33 5.32
N GLY A 45 -0.88 3.24 4.97
CA GLY A 45 -0.67 4.69 5.01
C GLY A 45 -0.36 5.32 3.66
N GLY A 46 0.20 6.53 3.69
CA GLY A 46 0.31 7.41 2.53
C GLY A 46 -0.99 7.59 1.73
N GLY A 47 -2.18 7.69 2.33
CA GLY A 47 -2.46 8.13 3.69
C GLY A 47 -3.76 7.59 4.22
N ALA A 48 -3.76 7.16 5.47
CA ALA A 48 -4.92 6.65 6.16
C ALA A 48 -5.67 5.48 5.48
N THR A 49 -4.94 4.65 4.73
CA THR A 49 -5.51 3.59 3.89
C THR A 49 -6.07 2.42 4.71
N SER A 50 -5.66 2.28 5.97
CA SER A 50 -6.19 1.28 6.91
C SER A 50 -7.23 1.83 7.89
N ARG A 51 -7.73 3.06 7.69
CA ARG A 51 -8.53 3.80 8.68
C ARG A 51 -9.79 3.08 9.16
N LEU A 52 -10.51 2.43 8.24
CA LEU A 52 -11.79 1.75 8.51
C LEU A 52 -11.59 0.31 9.02
N LEU A 53 -10.41 -0.30 8.79
CA LEU A 53 -10.14 -1.70 9.13
C LEU A 53 -10.24 -1.94 10.64
N VAL A 54 -9.76 -1.00 11.44
CA VAL A 54 -9.73 -1.14 12.91
C VAL A 54 -11.11 -1.29 13.55
N SER A 55 -12.14 -0.78 12.87
CA SER A 55 -13.53 -0.77 13.33
C SER A 55 -14.31 -2.04 12.95
N TYR A 56 -13.72 -2.96 12.17
CA TYR A 56 -14.39 -4.23 11.86
C TYR A 56 -14.61 -5.05 13.12
N ALA A 57 -15.81 -5.64 13.22
CA ALA A 57 -16.10 -6.64 14.22
C ALA A 57 -15.31 -7.94 13.97
N GLU A 58 -15.02 -8.67 15.05
CA GLU A 58 -14.60 -10.07 14.93
C GLU A 58 -15.79 -10.95 14.51
N PRO A 59 -15.57 -12.01 13.72
CA PRO A 59 -14.27 -12.55 13.29
C PRO A 59 -13.68 -11.89 12.03
N TYR A 60 -14.43 -11.00 11.37
CA TYR A 60 -14.10 -10.50 10.03
C TYR A 60 -12.77 -9.75 9.99
N ARG A 61 -12.50 -8.91 11.01
CA ARG A 61 -11.21 -8.20 11.11
C ARG A 61 -10.02 -9.17 11.14
N SER A 62 -10.10 -10.22 11.96
CA SER A 62 -9.05 -11.25 12.00
C SER A 62 -8.95 -12.06 10.70
N GLN A 63 -10.07 -12.29 9.99
CA GLN A 63 -10.09 -12.99 8.71
C GLN A 63 -9.39 -12.17 7.61
N ILE A 64 -9.63 -10.86 7.54
CA ILE A 64 -8.94 -9.93 6.63
C ILE A 64 -7.43 -10.00 6.87
N LEU A 65 -7.01 -9.88 8.13
CA LEU A 65 -5.59 -9.97 8.52
C LEU A 65 -4.96 -11.34 8.18
N ASP A 66 -5.74 -12.42 8.24
CA ASP A 66 -5.29 -13.74 7.80
C ASP A 66 -5.04 -13.77 6.27
N PHE A 67 -5.95 -13.21 5.46
CA PHE A 67 -5.73 -13.11 4.01
C PHE A 67 -4.48 -12.31 3.65
N LEU A 68 -4.13 -11.28 4.42
CA LEU A 68 -2.95 -10.45 4.19
C LEU A 68 -1.65 -11.12 4.66
N PHE A 69 -1.61 -11.61 5.90
CA PHE A 69 -0.35 -11.94 6.58
C PHE A 69 -0.15 -13.39 6.94
N LYS A 70 -1.20 -14.22 7.00
CA LYS A 70 -1.05 -15.61 7.43
C LYS A 70 -0.29 -16.42 6.37
N PRO A 71 0.84 -17.05 6.73
CA PRO A 71 1.61 -17.85 5.79
C PRO A 71 0.80 -19.00 5.20
N ASN A 72 1.03 -19.31 3.92
CA ASN A 72 0.35 -20.38 3.18
C ASN A 72 -1.19 -20.26 3.24
N PHE A 73 -1.75 -19.05 3.20
CA PHE A 73 -3.21 -18.83 3.27
C PHE A 73 -3.71 -17.93 2.14
N GLY A 74 -3.42 -16.63 2.20
CA GLY A 74 -3.76 -15.65 1.16
C GLY A 74 -2.49 -15.06 0.57
N ALA A 75 -2.42 -13.74 0.54
CA ALA A 75 -1.28 -12.96 0.07
C ALA A 75 0.01 -13.27 0.82
N SER A 76 -0.06 -13.73 2.08
CA SER A 76 1.11 -14.25 2.82
C SER A 76 2.33 -13.32 2.78
N LEU A 77 2.11 -12.01 2.96
CA LEU A 77 3.10 -10.97 2.66
C LEU A 77 4.42 -11.15 3.42
N HIS A 78 5.52 -10.79 2.76
CA HIS A 78 6.88 -10.82 3.32
C HIS A 78 7.28 -9.49 3.96
N ILE A 79 6.72 -8.39 3.47
CA ILE A 79 7.05 -7.03 3.87
C ILE A 79 5.76 -6.28 4.22
N LEU A 80 5.77 -5.55 5.33
CA LEU A 80 4.79 -4.52 5.65
C LEU A 80 5.53 -3.19 5.78
N LYS A 81 5.19 -2.23 4.91
CA LYS A 81 5.66 -0.85 4.98
C LYS A 81 4.55 -0.01 5.59
N VAL A 82 4.86 0.82 6.58
CA VAL A 82 3.89 1.70 7.24
C VAL A 82 4.33 3.16 7.17
N GLU A 83 3.36 4.07 7.10
CA GLU A 83 3.60 5.48 7.31
C GLU A 83 4.07 5.76 8.75
N ILE A 84 5.09 6.60 8.87
CA ILE A 84 5.40 7.29 10.12
C ILE A 84 4.55 8.56 10.12
N GLY A 85 3.39 8.50 10.80
CA GLY A 85 2.39 9.57 10.81
C GLY A 85 2.99 10.93 11.15
N GLY A 86 2.61 11.96 10.40
CA GLY A 86 3.15 13.32 10.49
C GLY A 86 2.12 14.41 10.78
N ASP A 87 0.91 14.03 11.21
CA ASP A 87 -0.24 14.89 11.47
C ASP A 87 -0.78 15.68 10.24
N ALA A 88 -0.33 15.34 9.03
CA ALA A 88 -0.73 16.01 7.78
C ALA A 88 -1.43 15.06 6.83
N GLN A 89 -2.08 15.60 5.80
CA GLN A 89 -2.73 14.86 4.74
C GLN A 89 -1.70 14.17 3.85
N THR A 90 -1.84 12.86 3.67
CA THR A 90 -0.85 12.02 2.97
C THR A 90 -1.40 11.11 1.87
N THR A 91 -2.72 11.09 1.63
CA THR A 91 -3.43 10.91 0.33
C THR A 91 -4.95 10.82 0.54
N ASP A 92 -5.41 9.99 1.47
CA ASP A 92 -6.84 9.74 1.77
C ASP A 92 -7.23 10.19 3.17
N GLY A 93 -6.28 10.76 3.92
CA GLY A 93 -6.47 11.25 5.26
C GLY A 93 -5.16 11.65 5.91
N THR A 94 -5.25 12.08 7.16
CA THR A 94 -4.10 12.37 8.02
C THR A 94 -3.80 11.21 8.94
N GLU A 95 -2.52 10.96 9.23
CA GLU A 95 -2.11 9.99 10.26
C GLU A 95 -1.41 10.65 11.45
N PRO A 96 -1.75 10.27 12.69
CA PRO A 96 -1.27 10.94 13.90
C PRO A 96 0.21 10.67 14.14
N SER A 97 0.96 11.72 14.47
CA SER A 97 2.36 11.60 14.86
C SER A 97 2.53 11.08 16.29
N HIS A 98 3.63 10.37 16.54
CA HIS A 98 4.09 10.04 17.89
C HIS A 98 4.61 11.27 18.66
N MET A 99 4.97 12.37 17.98
CA MET A 99 5.45 13.61 18.61
C MET A 99 4.80 14.85 18.00
N ARG A 100 3.63 15.24 18.47
CA ARG A 100 2.91 16.41 17.94
C ARG A 100 3.60 17.74 18.23
N TYR A 101 4.28 17.79 19.37
CA TYR A 101 5.03 18.94 19.85
C TYR A 101 6.43 18.45 20.26
N GLU A 102 7.40 19.35 20.37
CA GLU A 102 8.80 19.01 20.66
C GLU A 102 8.98 18.18 21.95
N ASN A 103 8.11 18.35 22.95
CA ASN A 103 8.15 17.63 24.22
C ASN A 103 6.98 16.63 24.40
N ASP A 104 6.29 16.27 23.32
CA ASP A 104 5.22 15.27 23.32
C ASP A 104 5.76 13.94 22.77
N GLU A 105 5.50 12.84 23.47
CA GLU A 105 5.77 11.49 22.99
C GLU A 105 4.61 10.56 23.34
N ASN A 106 3.98 9.97 22.34
CA ASN A 106 2.94 8.97 22.51
C ASN A 106 2.99 7.92 21.40
N TYR A 107 3.39 6.71 21.78
CA TYR A 107 3.55 5.58 20.87
C TYR A 107 2.30 4.70 20.77
N TYR A 108 1.12 5.21 21.14
CA TYR A 108 -0.15 4.47 21.10
C TYR A 108 -1.21 5.14 20.22
N ARG A 109 -0.85 6.21 19.49
CA ARG A 109 -1.74 6.87 18.53
C ARG A 109 -1.84 6.09 17.23
N GLY A 110 -2.98 6.26 16.54
CA GLY A 110 -3.24 5.65 15.24
C GLY A 110 -3.34 4.13 15.32
N TYR A 111 -3.07 3.47 14.19
CA TYR A 111 -3.31 2.03 14.02
C TYR A 111 -2.12 1.26 13.47
N GLU A 112 -1.07 1.92 13.01
CA GLU A 112 0.09 1.23 12.43
C GLU A 112 0.83 0.35 13.45
N TRP A 113 0.90 0.78 14.71
CA TRP A 113 1.41 -0.06 15.80
C TRP A 113 0.62 -1.36 15.97
N TRP A 114 -0.71 -1.26 15.91
CA TRP A 114 -1.60 -2.42 15.99
C TRP A 114 -1.43 -3.33 14.77
N LEU A 115 -1.40 -2.75 13.57
CA LEU A 115 -1.29 -3.50 12.33
C LEU A 115 0.04 -4.27 12.26
N MET A 116 1.15 -3.64 12.62
CA MET A 116 2.45 -4.30 12.70
C MET A 116 2.46 -5.46 13.70
N LYS A 117 1.83 -5.30 14.87
CA LYS A 117 1.68 -6.40 15.85
C LYS A 117 0.83 -7.55 15.31
N GLU A 118 -0.28 -7.26 14.66
CA GLU A 118 -1.16 -8.27 14.06
C GLU A 118 -0.49 -9.02 12.90
N ALA A 119 0.34 -8.32 12.12
CA ALA A 119 1.16 -8.92 11.08
C ALA A 119 2.25 -9.83 11.68
N LYS A 120 3.02 -9.35 12.66
CA LYS A 120 4.06 -10.14 13.36
C LYS A 120 3.49 -11.36 14.07
N LYS A 121 2.30 -11.25 14.65
CA LYS A 121 1.60 -12.37 15.29
C LYS A 121 1.31 -13.52 14.32
N ARG A 122 1.04 -13.21 13.05
CA ARG A 122 0.77 -14.19 11.99
C ARG A 122 2.04 -14.66 11.29
N ASN A 123 2.94 -13.74 10.99
CA ASN A 123 4.23 -13.99 10.37
C ASN A 123 5.34 -13.29 11.18
N PRO A 124 5.97 -14.00 12.13
CA PRO A 124 7.07 -13.45 12.94
C PRO A 124 8.26 -12.97 12.10
N ASN A 125 8.43 -13.52 10.90
CA ASN A 125 9.51 -13.19 9.97
C ASN A 125 9.20 -12.02 9.03
N ILE A 126 8.03 -11.38 9.14
CA ILE A 126 7.69 -10.23 8.28
C ILE A 126 8.70 -9.10 8.48
N THR A 127 9.13 -8.49 7.38
CA THR A 127 9.98 -7.30 7.37
C THR A 127 9.10 -6.07 7.61
N LEU A 128 9.45 -5.24 8.58
CA LEU A 128 8.78 -3.99 8.91
C LEU A 128 9.61 -2.80 8.41
N ILE A 129 8.95 -1.86 7.74
CA ILE A 129 9.55 -0.66 7.18
C ILE A 129 8.75 0.57 7.64
N GLY A 130 9.42 1.62 8.10
CA GLY A 130 8.81 2.92 8.38
C GLY A 130 9.25 3.99 7.38
N LEU A 131 8.34 4.83 6.89
CA LEU A 131 8.66 5.97 6.02
C LEU A 131 7.77 7.17 6.37
N PRO A 132 8.32 8.38 6.61
CA PRO A 132 7.50 9.57 6.77
C PRO A 132 7.05 10.14 5.42
N TRP A 133 5.76 10.50 5.33
CA TRP A 133 5.23 11.35 4.26
C TRP A 133 5.27 12.82 4.67
N ALA A 134 4.96 13.10 5.93
CA ALA A 134 4.90 14.43 6.52
C ALA A 134 5.63 14.47 7.87
N PHE A 135 5.78 15.67 8.43
CA PHE A 135 6.35 15.85 9.77
C PHE A 135 5.54 16.89 10.54
N PRO A 136 5.46 16.80 11.87
CA PRO A 136 4.91 17.86 12.73
C PRO A 136 5.62 19.21 12.50
N GLY A 137 4.89 20.32 12.69
CA GLY A 137 5.38 21.67 12.34
C GLY A 137 6.67 22.07 13.07
N TRP A 138 6.79 21.69 14.35
CA TRP A 138 7.94 22.00 15.20
C TRP A 138 9.27 21.46 14.66
N VAL A 139 9.26 20.34 13.93
CA VAL A 139 10.46 19.76 13.30
C VAL A 139 11.12 20.76 12.35
N GLY A 140 10.31 21.54 11.64
CA GLY A 140 10.77 22.54 10.67
C GLY A 140 11.11 23.89 11.29
N ARG A 141 10.92 24.06 12.60
CA ARG A 141 11.13 25.31 13.37
C ARG A 141 10.54 26.53 12.67
N GLY A 142 9.28 26.42 12.25
CA GLY A 142 8.52 27.49 11.59
C GLY A 142 8.64 27.52 10.07
N LYS A 143 9.26 26.52 9.44
CA LYS A 143 9.29 26.35 7.97
C LYS A 143 8.66 25.03 7.54
N ASN A 144 8.11 25.02 6.34
CA ASN A 144 7.64 23.81 5.66
C ASN A 144 8.82 23.03 5.03
N TRP A 145 9.86 22.73 5.84
CA TRP A 145 11.08 22.06 5.38
C TRP A 145 11.77 21.30 6.52
N PRO A 146 12.02 19.98 6.38
CA PRO A 146 12.52 19.15 7.48
C PRO A 146 14.06 19.11 7.58
N TYR A 147 14.83 19.72 6.69
CA TYR A 147 16.30 19.50 6.66
C TYR A 147 17.16 20.70 7.08
N ASP A 148 16.56 21.81 7.51
CA ASP A 148 17.33 22.92 8.10
C ASP A 148 18.06 22.48 9.39
N TYR A 149 17.45 21.55 10.14
CA TYR A 149 17.97 20.97 11.37
C TYR A 149 17.92 19.43 11.28
N PRO A 150 18.83 18.81 10.50
CA PRO A 150 18.74 17.38 10.19
C PRO A 150 18.88 16.47 11.41
N ASP A 151 19.53 16.94 12.48
CA ASP A 151 19.63 16.27 13.77
C ASP A 151 18.28 16.21 14.51
N VAL A 152 17.47 17.27 14.43
CA VAL A 152 16.11 17.30 14.99
C VAL A 152 15.23 16.28 14.27
N THR A 153 15.24 16.30 12.94
CA THR A 153 14.46 15.37 12.11
C THR A 153 14.91 13.93 12.29
N ALA A 154 16.22 13.68 12.35
CA ALA A 154 16.73 12.34 12.62
C ALA A 154 16.33 11.86 14.02
N THR A 155 16.34 12.74 15.03
CA THR A 155 15.88 12.39 16.39
C THR A 155 14.41 12.00 16.39
N TYR A 156 13.55 12.77 15.71
CA TYR A 156 12.13 12.45 15.56
C TYR A 156 11.91 11.04 14.97
N VAL A 157 12.60 10.72 13.87
CA VAL A 157 12.49 9.42 13.20
C VAL A 157 13.08 8.28 14.05
N VAL A 158 14.23 8.49 14.69
CA VAL A 158 14.86 7.48 15.55
C VAL A 158 14.01 7.21 16.79
N ASN A 159 13.37 8.23 17.38
CA ASN A 159 12.44 8.06 18.50
C ASN A 159 11.25 7.16 18.12
N TRP A 160 10.72 7.27 16.90
CA TRP A 160 9.68 6.37 16.41
C TRP A 160 10.15 4.89 16.42
N ILE A 161 11.37 4.63 15.93
CA ILE A 161 11.95 3.28 15.87
C ILE A 161 12.20 2.73 17.28
N LEU A 162 12.74 3.56 18.18
CA LEU A 162 12.95 3.18 19.58
C LEU A 162 11.62 2.88 20.28
N GLY A 163 10.61 3.71 20.04
CA GLY A 163 9.27 3.51 20.57
C GLY A 163 8.60 2.24 20.06
N ALA A 164 8.78 1.89 18.79
CA ALA A 164 8.32 0.63 18.21
C ALA A 164 8.82 -0.57 19.03
N LYS A 165 10.12 -0.57 19.37
CA LYS A 165 10.72 -1.64 20.19
C LYS A 165 10.26 -1.58 21.63
N GLN A 166 10.34 -0.41 22.26
CA GLN A 166 10.11 -0.25 23.70
C GLN A 166 8.65 -0.55 24.10
N TYR A 167 7.68 -0.10 23.31
CA TYR A 167 6.27 -0.15 23.69
C TYR A 167 5.49 -1.29 23.02
N HIS A 168 6.02 -1.86 21.93
CA HIS A 168 5.32 -2.88 21.14
C HIS A 168 6.15 -4.12 20.81
N ASP A 169 7.42 -4.18 21.25
CA ASP A 169 8.38 -5.24 20.91
C ASP A 169 8.52 -5.46 19.39
N LEU A 170 8.49 -4.37 18.62
CA LEU A 170 8.64 -4.41 17.18
C LEU A 170 10.05 -4.00 16.77
N ASP A 171 10.77 -4.92 16.12
CA ASP A 171 12.04 -4.63 15.47
C ASP A 171 11.76 -4.09 14.06
N ILE A 172 12.04 -2.81 13.84
CA ILE A 172 11.95 -2.17 12.52
C ILE A 172 13.24 -2.49 11.75
N GLN A 173 13.12 -3.09 10.56
CA GLN A 173 14.29 -3.50 9.78
C GLN A 173 14.78 -2.41 8.83
N TYR A 174 13.88 -1.56 8.32
CA TYR A 174 14.27 -0.47 7.43
C TYR A 174 13.53 0.83 7.74
N VAL A 175 14.20 1.95 7.45
CA VAL A 175 13.62 3.28 7.49
C VAL A 175 13.88 4.04 6.19
N GLY A 176 12.88 4.77 5.71
CA GLY A 176 12.97 5.64 4.55
C GLY A 176 13.29 7.09 4.89
N ILE A 177 13.32 7.97 3.87
CA ILE A 177 13.77 9.36 4.01
C ILE A 177 12.61 10.35 4.11
N TRP A 178 11.96 10.66 2.99
CA TRP A 178 10.77 11.52 2.92
C TRP A 178 10.04 11.23 1.61
N ASN A 179 8.85 10.65 1.71
CA ASN A 179 8.15 10.06 0.57
C ASN A 179 7.94 11.02 -0.62
N GLU A 180 8.42 10.65 -1.81
CA GLU A 180 8.26 11.42 -3.06
C GLU A 180 8.64 12.91 -2.93
N ARG A 181 9.60 13.21 -2.06
CA ARG A 181 10.14 14.56 -1.86
C ARG A 181 11.64 14.55 -2.07
N SER A 182 12.22 15.73 -2.17
CA SER A 182 13.67 15.86 -2.28
C SER A 182 14.34 15.24 -1.05
N PHE A 183 15.36 14.42 -1.27
CA PHE A 183 16.23 13.93 -0.19
C PHE A 183 17.31 14.96 0.12
N ASP A 184 17.88 14.89 1.33
CA ASP A 184 19.05 15.67 1.73
C ASP A 184 20.21 14.73 2.12
N ILE A 185 21.37 14.90 1.45
CA ILE A 185 22.55 14.04 1.65
C ILE A 185 23.09 14.15 3.08
N LYS A 186 23.03 15.35 3.68
CA LYS A 186 23.50 15.56 5.05
C LYS A 186 22.56 14.86 6.03
N TYR A 187 21.25 14.96 5.84
CA TYR A 187 20.25 14.25 6.64
C TYR A 187 20.47 12.74 6.61
N ILE A 188 20.63 12.12 5.44
CA ILE A 188 20.84 10.66 5.33
C ILE A 188 22.05 10.21 6.16
N LYS A 189 23.16 10.96 6.08
CA LYS A 189 24.37 10.68 6.87
C LYS A 189 24.17 10.90 8.37
N VAL A 190 23.43 11.94 8.74
CA VAL A 190 23.08 12.22 10.15
C VAL A 190 22.18 11.12 10.71
N LEU A 191 21.19 10.66 9.95
CA LEU A 191 20.30 9.56 10.33
C LEU A 191 21.09 8.27 10.56
N ARG A 192 21.97 7.88 9.61
CA ARG A 192 22.85 6.70 9.77
C ARG A 192 23.69 6.79 11.05
N ASN A 193 24.39 7.91 11.24
CA ASN A 193 25.23 8.11 12.43
C ASN A 193 24.40 8.07 13.73
N MET A 194 23.19 8.63 13.72
CA MET A 194 22.32 8.62 14.89
C MET A 194 21.84 7.21 15.23
N LEU A 195 21.37 6.44 14.23
CA LEU A 195 21.00 5.04 14.39
C LEU A 195 22.16 4.23 15.00
N ASP A 196 23.38 4.40 14.47
CA ASP A 196 24.56 3.68 14.97
C ASP A 196 24.89 4.06 16.42
N LYS A 197 24.82 5.36 16.75
CA LYS A 197 25.10 5.89 18.09
C LYS A 197 24.14 5.36 19.15
N VAL A 198 22.86 5.14 18.80
CA VAL A 198 21.86 4.57 19.71
C VAL A 198 21.80 3.03 19.67
N GLY A 199 22.72 2.39 18.95
CA GLY A 199 22.82 0.92 18.87
C GLY A 199 21.91 0.25 17.85
N LEU A 200 21.22 1.01 17.00
CA LEU A 200 20.35 0.55 15.91
C LEU A 200 21.15 0.28 14.61
N ILE A 201 22.34 -0.32 14.74
CA ILE A 201 23.26 -0.59 13.62
C ILE A 201 22.67 -1.54 12.55
N GLY A 202 21.67 -2.35 12.91
CA GLY A 202 21.01 -3.30 12.01
C GLY A 202 19.83 -2.73 11.22
N VAL A 203 19.37 -1.52 11.55
CA VAL A 203 18.27 -0.87 10.80
C VAL A 203 18.83 -0.31 9.51
N GLY A 204 18.37 -0.82 8.37
CA GLY A 204 18.82 -0.36 7.06
C GLY A 204 18.15 0.95 6.62
N ILE A 205 18.82 1.73 5.78
CA ILE A 205 18.24 2.92 5.15
C ILE A 205 17.84 2.61 3.70
N ILE A 206 16.57 2.86 3.37
CA ILE A 206 16.05 2.87 2.00
C ILE A 206 16.06 4.33 1.53
N ALA A 207 16.66 4.60 0.37
CA ALA A 207 16.62 5.93 -0.23
C ALA A 207 16.31 5.88 -1.72
N ALA A 208 15.60 6.84 -2.31
CA ALA A 208 14.98 7.99 -1.66
C ALA A 208 13.46 7.86 -1.52
N ASP A 209 12.86 6.72 -1.90
CA ASP A 209 11.40 6.57 -2.04
C ASP A 209 10.85 7.65 -2.99
N GLY A 210 11.47 7.70 -4.18
CA GLY A 210 11.20 8.66 -5.24
C GLY A 210 11.69 8.12 -6.58
N ASP A 211 12.43 8.91 -7.36
CA ASP A 211 13.06 8.42 -8.59
C ASP A 211 14.44 7.78 -8.33
N TRP A 212 15.10 7.32 -9.41
CA TRP A 212 16.42 6.71 -9.33
C TRP A 212 17.58 7.70 -9.08
N SER A 213 17.33 9.01 -8.97
CA SER A 213 18.37 10.05 -9.01
C SER A 213 19.36 10.01 -7.85
N VAL A 214 18.97 9.45 -6.70
CA VAL A 214 19.87 9.26 -5.54
C VAL A 214 21.10 8.42 -5.89
N ALA A 215 20.98 7.50 -6.86
CA ALA A 215 22.09 6.68 -7.33
C ALA A 215 23.24 7.54 -7.90
N ASN A 216 22.92 8.66 -8.57
CA ASN A 216 23.92 9.58 -9.10
C ASN A 216 24.76 10.19 -7.97
N SER A 217 24.11 10.60 -6.88
CA SER A 217 24.78 11.13 -5.70
C SER A 217 25.61 10.07 -4.99
N MET A 218 25.13 8.83 -4.90
CA MET A 218 25.82 7.72 -4.25
C MET A 218 27.12 7.31 -4.97
N ILE A 219 27.14 7.35 -6.30
CA ILE A 219 28.37 7.07 -7.07
C ILE A 219 29.47 8.10 -6.75
N LEU A 220 29.08 9.36 -6.54
CA LEU A 220 30.01 10.46 -6.29
C LEU A 220 30.44 10.55 -4.82
N ASP A 221 29.69 9.96 -3.90
CA ASP A 221 29.90 10.09 -2.46
C ASP A 221 29.88 8.71 -1.78
N PRO A 222 31.07 8.10 -1.55
CA PRO A 222 31.18 6.79 -0.90
C PRO A 222 30.57 6.75 0.51
N TYR A 223 30.57 7.86 1.25
CA TYR A 223 29.97 7.91 2.58
C TYR A 223 28.44 7.88 2.51
N LEU A 224 27.84 8.57 1.54
CA LEU A 224 26.42 8.43 1.25
C LEU A 224 26.09 7.00 0.82
N ASN A 225 26.86 6.43 -0.11
CA ASN A 225 26.66 5.05 -0.56
C ASN A 225 26.77 4.05 0.60
N ASN A 226 27.67 4.25 1.56
CA ASN A 226 27.78 3.40 2.75
C ASN A 226 26.65 3.60 3.74
N SER A 227 25.98 4.76 3.72
CA SER A 227 24.85 5.05 4.62
C SER A 227 23.53 4.44 4.15
N VAL A 228 23.42 4.10 2.86
CA VAL A 228 22.19 3.59 2.23
C VAL A 228 22.33 2.10 1.93
N ASP A 229 21.36 1.28 2.35
CA ASP A 229 21.37 -0.17 2.15
C ASP A 229 20.63 -0.58 0.86
N VAL A 230 19.57 0.16 0.55
CA VAL A 230 18.64 -0.12 -0.55
C VAL A 230 18.33 1.16 -1.31
N ILE A 231 18.32 1.08 -2.64
CA ILE A 231 17.74 2.12 -3.49
C ILE A 231 16.27 1.77 -3.75
N GLY A 232 15.36 2.54 -3.15
CA GLY A 232 13.91 2.42 -3.33
C GLY A 232 13.40 3.45 -4.33
N ALA A 233 12.81 2.98 -5.43
CA ALA A 233 12.20 3.82 -6.45
C ALA A 233 10.69 3.53 -6.58
N HIS A 234 9.94 4.55 -6.98
CA HIS A 234 8.49 4.53 -7.09
C HIS A 234 8.04 4.43 -8.56
N TYR A 235 7.03 3.61 -8.81
CA TYR A 235 6.43 3.38 -10.14
C TYR A 235 7.45 3.29 -11.29
N PRO A 236 8.50 2.44 -11.17
CA PRO A 236 9.67 2.46 -12.04
C PRO A 236 9.42 1.96 -13.48
N GLY A 237 8.18 1.55 -13.79
CA GLY A 237 7.83 0.98 -15.09
C GLY A 237 8.64 -0.25 -15.43
N THR A 238 8.98 -1.06 -14.42
CA THR A 238 9.87 -2.24 -14.50
C THR A 238 11.34 -1.96 -14.81
N THR A 239 11.76 -0.71 -14.99
CA THR A 239 13.13 -0.38 -15.43
C THR A 239 13.97 0.25 -14.32
N THR A 240 15.29 0.19 -14.47
CA THR A 240 16.26 0.91 -13.62
C THR A 240 17.26 1.68 -14.49
N ILE A 241 18.15 2.45 -13.87
CA ILE A 241 19.20 3.21 -14.55
C ILE A 241 20.59 2.58 -14.34
N THR A 242 21.53 2.91 -15.22
CA THR A 242 22.90 2.38 -15.17
C THR A 242 23.60 2.73 -13.85
N GLU A 243 23.34 3.91 -13.31
CA GLU A 243 23.94 4.41 -12.09
C GLU A 243 23.48 3.60 -10.87
N ALA A 244 22.20 3.26 -10.79
CA ALA A 244 21.67 2.39 -9.74
C ALA A 244 22.38 1.02 -9.75
N LEU A 245 22.61 0.44 -10.93
CA LEU A 245 23.36 -0.82 -11.06
C LEU A 245 24.83 -0.69 -10.61
N LYS A 246 25.49 0.43 -10.94
CA LYS A 246 26.89 0.70 -10.54
C LYS A 246 27.07 0.81 -9.03
N THR A 247 26.05 1.21 -8.28
CA THR A 247 26.12 1.25 -6.80
C THR A 247 26.26 -0.14 -6.15
N GLN A 248 25.89 -1.20 -6.88
CA GLN A 248 25.81 -2.58 -6.38
C GLN A 248 24.85 -2.77 -5.18
N LYS A 249 23.99 -1.79 -4.90
CA LYS A 249 22.96 -1.88 -3.88
C LYS A 249 21.81 -2.77 -4.31
N LYS A 250 21.00 -3.18 -3.33
CA LYS A 250 19.66 -3.72 -3.58
C LYS A 250 18.80 -2.63 -4.22
N LEU A 251 18.01 -3.03 -5.21
CA LEU A 251 17.10 -2.14 -5.93
C LEU A 251 15.68 -2.63 -5.68
N TRP A 252 14.81 -1.80 -5.15
CA TRP A 252 13.41 -2.16 -4.87
C TRP A 252 12.47 -1.22 -5.61
N SER A 253 11.36 -1.77 -6.09
CA SER A 253 10.17 -0.96 -6.35
C SER A 253 9.49 -0.75 -4.98
N SER A 254 9.87 0.32 -4.28
CA SER A 254 9.47 0.55 -2.89
C SER A 254 8.05 1.13 -2.75
N GLU A 255 7.45 1.49 -3.89
CA GLU A 255 6.03 1.77 -4.08
C GLU A 255 5.65 1.51 -5.54
N ASP A 256 4.64 0.67 -5.76
CA ASP A 256 4.13 0.29 -7.08
C ASP A 256 2.63 -0.06 -6.97
N TYR A 257 2.03 -0.58 -8.03
CA TYR A 257 0.60 -0.96 -8.10
C TYR A 257 -0.33 0.26 -8.22
N SER A 258 -0.87 0.80 -7.12
CA SER A 258 -1.82 1.93 -7.08
C SER A 258 -2.94 1.83 -8.12
N THR A 259 -3.48 0.64 -8.33
CA THR A 259 -4.45 0.41 -9.41
C THR A 259 -5.67 -0.29 -8.85
N PHE A 260 -6.85 0.08 -9.37
CA PHE A 260 -8.12 -0.47 -8.94
C PHE A 260 -8.10 -2.00 -8.92
N ASN A 261 -8.55 -2.60 -7.84
CA ASN A 261 -8.27 -3.99 -7.50
C ASN A 261 -9.14 -5.06 -8.17
N ASN A 262 -9.64 -4.76 -9.36
CA ASN A 262 -10.28 -5.72 -10.24
C ASN A 262 -9.26 -6.62 -10.97
N GLU A 263 -9.73 -7.38 -11.94
CA GLU A 263 -8.90 -8.28 -12.76
C GLU A 263 -7.82 -7.55 -13.57
N VAL A 264 -8.05 -6.30 -13.99
CA VAL A 264 -7.03 -5.49 -14.66
C VAL A 264 -5.93 -5.09 -13.69
N GLY A 265 -6.30 -4.67 -12.47
CA GLY A 265 -5.35 -4.42 -11.38
C GLY A 265 -4.54 -5.68 -11.04
N GLY A 266 -5.21 -6.82 -10.88
CA GLY A 266 -4.54 -8.11 -10.67
C GLY A 266 -3.58 -8.47 -11.81
N GLY A 267 -3.96 -8.20 -13.06
CA GLY A 267 -3.09 -8.35 -14.23
C GLY A 267 -1.86 -7.44 -14.16
N CYS A 268 -2.04 -6.15 -13.83
CA CYS A 268 -0.97 -5.19 -13.60
C CYS A 268 0.03 -5.74 -12.58
N TRP A 269 -0.47 -6.14 -11.40
CA TRP A 269 0.33 -6.69 -10.31
C TRP A 269 1.10 -7.94 -10.74
N ALA A 270 0.44 -8.88 -11.43
CA ALA A 270 1.08 -10.10 -11.93
C ALA A 270 2.26 -9.78 -12.87
N ARG A 271 2.09 -8.83 -13.77
CA ARG A 271 3.14 -8.44 -14.73
C ARG A 271 4.33 -7.83 -14.01
N ILE A 272 4.11 -6.84 -13.14
CA ILE A 272 5.22 -6.08 -12.53
C ILE A 272 5.99 -6.91 -11.50
N LEU A 273 5.34 -7.84 -10.79
CA LEU A 273 6.03 -8.75 -9.86
C LEU A 273 7.15 -9.57 -10.53
N ASN A 274 6.94 -10.01 -11.77
CA ASN A 274 7.99 -10.67 -12.55
C ASN A 274 8.94 -9.65 -13.18
N GLN A 275 8.38 -8.68 -13.90
CA GLN A 275 9.15 -7.83 -14.79
C GLN A 275 10.03 -6.79 -14.07
N ASN A 276 9.69 -6.42 -12.84
CA ASN A 276 10.56 -5.58 -12.03
C ASN A 276 11.95 -6.22 -11.84
N TYR A 277 12.03 -7.54 -11.67
CA TYR A 277 13.31 -8.24 -11.64
C TYR A 277 13.90 -8.44 -13.05
N VAL A 278 13.10 -8.94 -14.01
CA VAL A 278 13.58 -9.28 -15.36
C VAL A 278 14.17 -8.06 -16.08
N ASN A 279 13.53 -6.89 -15.96
CA ASN A 279 13.91 -5.68 -16.68
C ASN A 279 14.79 -4.75 -15.82
N GLY A 280 14.51 -4.66 -14.53
CA GLY A 280 15.09 -3.65 -13.63
C GLY A 280 16.03 -4.20 -12.56
N GLN A 281 16.22 -5.53 -12.49
CA GLN A 281 16.95 -6.21 -11.41
C GLN A 281 16.43 -5.87 -10.00
N MET A 282 15.16 -5.47 -9.90
CA MET A 282 14.54 -5.15 -8.63
C MET A 282 14.16 -6.42 -7.87
N THR A 283 14.48 -6.44 -6.59
CA THR A 283 14.49 -7.66 -5.74
C THR A 283 13.39 -7.66 -4.68
N ALA A 284 12.68 -6.54 -4.54
CA ALA A 284 11.40 -6.44 -3.85
C ALA A 284 10.45 -5.53 -4.65
N THR A 285 9.15 -5.72 -4.43
CA THR A 285 8.08 -4.86 -4.95
C THR A 285 7.02 -4.71 -3.87
N ILE A 286 6.64 -3.48 -3.56
CA ILE A 286 5.71 -3.14 -2.47
C ILE A 286 4.50 -2.43 -3.07
N SER A 287 3.31 -2.99 -2.86
CA SER A 287 2.05 -2.41 -3.35
C SER A 287 1.62 -1.25 -2.47
N TRP A 288 1.37 -0.08 -3.08
CA TRP A 288 0.46 0.91 -2.50
C TRP A 288 -0.94 0.62 -3.05
N ASN A 289 -1.95 0.28 -2.24
CA ASN A 289 -1.90 0.06 -0.78
C ASN A 289 -2.23 -1.38 -0.35
N LEU A 290 -2.00 -1.66 0.94
CA LEU A 290 -2.16 -2.99 1.55
C LEU A 290 -3.60 -3.50 1.42
N VAL A 291 -4.56 -2.66 1.77
CA VAL A 291 -5.99 -2.96 1.81
C VAL A 291 -6.75 -1.65 1.67
N ALA A 292 -7.79 -1.63 0.83
CA ALA A 292 -8.67 -0.49 0.71
C ALA A 292 -9.65 -0.47 1.87
N SER A 293 -9.25 0.22 2.95
CA SER A 293 -10.03 0.44 4.16
C SER A 293 -10.18 1.94 4.44
N TYR A 294 -10.62 2.66 3.43
CA TYR A 294 -10.96 4.07 3.42
C TYR A 294 -12.22 4.23 2.56
N TYR A 295 -12.91 5.38 2.65
CA TYR A 295 -14.10 5.59 1.83
C TYR A 295 -13.76 5.56 0.33
N GLU A 296 -14.48 4.76 -0.47
CA GLU A 296 -14.21 4.59 -1.91
C GLU A 296 -14.19 5.91 -2.71
N ASP A 297 -14.99 6.90 -2.30
CA ASP A 297 -15.06 8.21 -2.98
C ASP A 297 -13.90 9.18 -2.62
N LEU A 298 -12.99 8.77 -1.73
CA LEU A 298 -11.68 9.42 -1.55
C LEU A 298 -10.77 9.13 -2.77
N PRO A 299 -9.65 9.84 -2.95
CA PRO A 299 -8.72 9.56 -4.03
C PRO A 299 -8.35 8.06 -4.10
N PHE A 300 -8.17 7.54 -5.32
CA PHE A 300 -7.69 6.15 -5.52
C PHE A 300 -8.54 5.08 -4.78
N GLY A 301 -9.87 5.28 -4.75
CA GLY A 301 -10.82 4.30 -4.21
C GLY A 301 -10.56 2.89 -4.71
N ARG A 302 -10.44 1.93 -3.78
CA ARG A 302 -10.17 0.51 -4.05
C ARG A 302 -8.85 0.19 -4.78
N ASP A 303 -7.81 0.99 -4.56
CA ASP A 303 -6.46 0.72 -5.06
C ASP A 303 -5.61 -0.16 -4.09
N GLY A 304 -6.25 -0.95 -3.24
CA GLY A 304 -5.60 -1.89 -2.30
C GLY A 304 -5.53 -3.34 -2.81
N LEU A 305 -4.70 -4.21 -2.22
CA LEU A 305 -4.66 -5.63 -2.64
C LEU A 305 -5.99 -6.37 -2.44
N MET A 306 -6.81 -5.92 -1.48
CA MET A 306 -8.18 -6.35 -1.22
C MET A 306 -9.04 -5.18 -0.72
N THR A 307 -10.35 -5.37 -0.58
CA THR A 307 -11.30 -4.32 -0.16
C THR A 307 -11.92 -4.64 1.19
N ALA A 308 -11.87 -3.71 2.14
CA ALA A 308 -12.49 -3.82 3.46
C ALA A 308 -12.88 -2.42 4.00
N GLU A 309 -13.86 -1.80 3.34
CA GLU A 309 -14.29 -0.42 3.57
C GLU A 309 -15.67 -0.29 4.25
N GLU A 310 -16.25 -1.40 4.69
CA GLU A 310 -17.59 -1.46 5.32
C GLU A 310 -17.58 -2.11 6.72
N PRO A 311 -16.86 -1.55 7.70
CA PRO A 311 -16.84 -2.10 9.07
C PRO A 311 -18.23 -2.21 9.71
N TRP A 312 -19.19 -1.36 9.32
CA TRP A 312 -20.57 -1.39 9.81
C TRP A 312 -21.39 -2.59 9.32
N SER A 313 -21.04 -3.17 8.16
CA SER A 313 -21.70 -4.37 7.62
C SER A 313 -20.90 -5.63 7.92
N GLY A 314 -19.58 -5.51 8.05
CA GLY A 314 -18.65 -6.63 8.13
C GLY A 314 -18.29 -7.21 6.75
N ASN A 315 -18.81 -6.64 5.66
CA ASN A 315 -18.47 -7.05 4.30
C ASN A 315 -17.00 -6.78 3.99
N TYR A 316 -16.33 -7.71 3.32
CA TYR A 316 -15.03 -7.48 2.69
C TYR A 316 -14.97 -8.31 1.41
N VAL A 317 -14.05 -7.95 0.51
CA VAL A 317 -13.87 -8.65 -0.77
C VAL A 317 -12.42 -9.07 -0.90
N VAL A 318 -12.20 -10.38 -1.08
CA VAL A 318 -10.88 -10.96 -1.36
C VAL A 318 -10.63 -10.90 -2.86
N GLU A 319 -9.98 -9.83 -3.28
CA GLU A 319 -9.81 -9.48 -4.68
C GLU A 319 -8.72 -10.28 -5.39
N SER A 320 -8.67 -10.19 -6.72
CA SER A 320 -7.67 -10.90 -7.53
C SER A 320 -6.21 -10.67 -7.10
N PRO A 321 -5.77 -9.45 -6.69
CA PRO A 321 -4.38 -9.21 -6.31
C PRO A 321 -3.90 -10.03 -5.11
N ILE A 322 -4.78 -10.46 -4.19
CA ILE A 322 -4.43 -11.37 -3.09
C ILE A 322 -3.87 -12.69 -3.63
N TRP A 323 -4.57 -13.26 -4.60
CA TRP A 323 -4.21 -14.54 -5.20
C TRP A 323 -3.01 -14.42 -6.14
N ILE A 324 -2.88 -13.29 -6.82
CA ILE A 324 -1.68 -12.99 -7.61
C ILE A 324 -0.45 -12.82 -6.72
N THR A 325 -0.59 -12.20 -5.56
CA THR A 325 0.49 -12.13 -4.57
C THR A 325 0.90 -13.52 -4.10
N ALA A 326 -0.08 -14.40 -3.82
CA ALA A 326 0.14 -15.77 -3.37
C ALA A 326 0.94 -16.63 -4.35
N HIS A 327 0.86 -16.37 -5.67
CA HIS A 327 1.68 -17.04 -6.70
C HIS A 327 3.18 -16.87 -6.50
N THR A 328 3.60 -15.82 -5.80
CA THR A 328 5.01 -15.60 -5.45
C THR A 328 5.26 -15.90 -3.97
N THR A 329 4.48 -15.32 -3.07
CA THR A 329 4.80 -15.32 -1.62
C THR A 329 4.65 -16.66 -0.93
N GLN A 330 3.70 -17.51 -1.35
CA GLN A 330 3.58 -18.85 -0.76
C GLN A 330 4.70 -19.80 -1.19
N PHE A 331 5.48 -19.42 -2.21
CA PHE A 331 6.50 -20.26 -2.83
C PHE A 331 7.87 -19.58 -2.91
N THR A 332 8.07 -18.47 -2.22
CA THR A 332 9.38 -17.82 -2.10
C THR A 332 9.50 -17.26 -0.69
N GLN A 333 10.72 -17.02 -0.22
CA GLN A 333 10.94 -16.29 1.04
C GLN A 333 12.12 -15.33 0.86
N PRO A 334 12.15 -14.18 1.57
CA PRO A 334 13.34 -13.34 1.61
C PRO A 334 14.59 -14.16 1.91
N GLY A 335 15.67 -13.92 1.15
CA GLY A 335 16.92 -14.69 1.23
C GLY A 335 17.05 -15.80 0.18
N TRP A 336 15.98 -16.15 -0.54
CA TRP A 336 16.07 -16.98 -1.74
C TRP A 336 16.83 -16.25 -2.83
N THR A 337 17.36 -16.96 -3.83
CA THR A 337 18.12 -16.33 -4.92
C THR A 337 17.46 -16.61 -6.26
N TYR A 338 17.38 -15.59 -7.11
CA TYR A 338 16.95 -15.78 -8.50
C TYR A 338 17.98 -16.60 -9.28
N LEU A 339 17.54 -17.37 -10.27
CA LEU A 339 18.44 -17.89 -11.30
C LEU A 339 18.87 -16.76 -12.25
N GLN A 340 19.99 -16.94 -12.95
CA GLN A 340 20.37 -16.03 -14.04
C GLN A 340 19.50 -16.23 -15.29
N THR A 341 18.91 -17.41 -15.44
CA THR A 341 18.05 -17.80 -16.56
C THR A 341 16.59 -17.39 -16.34
N VAL A 342 16.35 -16.07 -16.27
CA VAL A 342 15.01 -15.45 -16.27
C VAL A 342 14.82 -14.66 -17.56
N GLY A 343 13.58 -14.34 -17.94
CA GLY A 343 13.39 -13.56 -19.17
C GLY A 343 11.97 -13.40 -19.66
N HIS A 344 11.85 -12.94 -20.91
CA HIS A 344 10.60 -12.83 -21.64
C HIS A 344 10.32 -14.09 -22.46
N LEU A 345 9.04 -14.39 -22.66
CA LEU A 345 8.58 -15.44 -23.56
C LEU A 345 8.50 -14.94 -25.00
N ALA A 346 8.72 -15.84 -25.96
CA ALA A 346 8.82 -15.51 -27.39
C ALA A 346 7.56 -14.86 -27.96
N GLN A 347 6.37 -15.28 -27.54
CA GLN A 347 5.10 -14.71 -27.97
C GLN A 347 4.47 -13.79 -26.93
N GLY A 348 5.29 -13.18 -26.06
CA GLY A 348 4.85 -12.26 -25.00
C GLY A 348 4.59 -12.93 -23.66
N GLY A 349 4.71 -12.16 -22.58
CA GLY A 349 4.76 -12.65 -21.21
C GLY A 349 6.19 -12.81 -20.68
N SER A 350 6.34 -13.15 -19.40
CA SER A 350 7.65 -13.25 -18.74
C SER A 350 7.71 -14.42 -17.78
N TYR A 351 8.93 -14.88 -17.47
CA TYR A 351 9.17 -15.93 -16.49
C TYR A 351 10.34 -15.59 -15.57
N ILE A 352 10.17 -15.90 -14.28
CA ILE A 352 11.23 -15.83 -13.26
C ILE A 352 11.40 -17.21 -12.61
N ALA A 353 12.62 -17.50 -12.15
CA ALA A 353 12.90 -18.69 -11.38
C ALA A 353 13.74 -18.35 -10.15
N LEU A 354 13.36 -18.90 -9.01
CA LEU A 354 14.04 -18.70 -7.73
C LEU A 354 14.39 -20.05 -7.10
N THR A 355 15.41 -20.06 -6.26
CA THR A 355 15.83 -21.26 -5.56
C THR A 355 16.28 -20.90 -4.14
N ASP A 356 15.86 -21.70 -3.17
CA ASP A 356 16.53 -21.91 -1.88
C ASP A 356 17.63 -22.98 -1.96
N GLY A 357 17.86 -23.51 -3.17
CA GLY A 357 18.51 -24.78 -3.45
C GLY A 357 17.59 -25.83 -4.11
N LYS A 358 16.28 -25.57 -4.28
CA LYS A 358 15.29 -26.56 -4.80
C LYS A 358 14.25 -26.05 -5.84
N GLY A 359 14.41 -24.84 -6.38
CA GLY A 359 13.80 -24.35 -7.64
C GLY A 359 12.26 -24.16 -7.71
N ASN A 360 11.81 -22.95 -8.09
CA ASN A 360 10.42 -22.56 -8.42
C ASN A 360 10.37 -21.66 -9.68
N LEU A 361 9.25 -21.63 -10.41
CA LEU A 361 9.05 -20.87 -11.66
C LEU A 361 7.66 -20.19 -11.71
N THR A 362 7.60 -18.90 -12.13
CA THR A 362 6.34 -18.12 -12.28
C THR A 362 6.22 -17.44 -13.65
N VAL A 363 5.05 -17.47 -14.32
CA VAL A 363 4.80 -16.89 -15.67
C VAL A 363 3.57 -15.96 -15.72
N THR A 364 3.58 -14.81 -16.43
CA THR A 364 2.43 -13.82 -16.48
C THR A 364 2.18 -13.09 -17.85
N HIS A 365 1.01 -12.43 -18.05
CA HIS A 365 0.38 -11.97 -19.33
C HIS A 365 -0.14 -10.48 -19.45
N ASN A 366 -0.63 -10.07 -20.65
CA ASN A 366 -1.42 -8.87 -21.10
C ASN A 366 -2.76 -8.64 -20.36
N HIS A 367 -3.48 -7.52 -20.60
CA HIS A 367 -4.57 -6.95 -19.75
C HIS A 367 -4.11 -6.43 -18.38
N SER A 368 -2.91 -5.88 -18.35
CA SER A 368 -2.14 -5.59 -17.14
C SER A 368 -1.71 -4.13 -17.05
N VAL A 369 -2.58 -3.21 -17.46
CA VAL A 369 -2.31 -1.76 -17.42
C VAL A 369 -2.37 -1.30 -15.97
N CYS A 370 -1.25 -0.81 -15.46
CA CYS A 370 -1.19 -0.10 -14.19
C CYS A 370 -1.55 1.39 -14.42
N ILE A 371 -1.94 2.10 -13.37
CA ILE A 371 -2.15 3.54 -13.46
C ILE A 371 -0.87 4.30 -13.86
N ARG A 372 0.31 3.79 -13.46
CA ARG A 372 1.61 4.41 -13.67
C ARG A 372 2.70 3.36 -13.94
N PRO A 373 3.66 3.65 -14.83
CA PRO A 373 3.56 4.61 -15.95
C PRO A 373 2.63 4.06 -17.06
N PRO A 374 2.27 4.88 -18.06
CA PRO A 374 1.60 4.38 -19.26
C PRO A 374 2.39 3.24 -19.91
N LEU A 375 1.69 2.15 -20.23
CA LEU A 375 2.29 0.96 -20.84
C LEU A 375 2.12 1.01 -22.37
N PRO A 376 3.20 1.06 -23.16
CA PRO A 376 3.10 0.98 -24.61
C PRO A 376 2.42 -0.32 -25.07
N PRO A 377 1.72 -0.34 -26.21
CA PRO A 377 1.10 -1.56 -26.72
C PRO A 377 2.12 -2.68 -26.95
N PHE A 378 1.75 -3.90 -26.55
CA PHE A 378 2.51 -5.10 -26.80
C PHE A 378 1.55 -6.24 -27.15
N ASN A 379 2.03 -7.19 -27.96
CA ASN A 379 1.24 -8.35 -28.36
C ASN A 379 1.58 -9.55 -27.49
N VAL A 380 0.56 -10.31 -27.14
CA VAL A 380 0.71 -11.62 -26.53
C VAL A 380 -0.23 -12.59 -27.23
N THR A 381 0.25 -13.80 -27.52
CA THR A 381 -0.55 -14.85 -28.16
C THR A 381 -0.26 -16.20 -27.52
N SER A 382 -1.21 -17.14 -27.61
CA SER A 382 -1.03 -18.50 -27.10
C SER A 382 0.23 -19.14 -27.66
N GLN A 383 1.01 -19.80 -26.80
CA GLN A 383 2.28 -20.39 -27.18
C GLN A 383 2.60 -21.66 -26.37
N ASN A 384 3.30 -22.60 -27.00
CA ASN A 384 3.91 -23.71 -26.28
C ASN A 384 5.31 -23.31 -25.80
N ALA A 385 5.53 -23.36 -24.49
CA ALA A 385 6.81 -23.09 -23.86
C ALA A 385 7.37 -24.37 -23.25
N THR A 386 8.53 -24.83 -23.73
CA THR A 386 9.24 -25.98 -23.20
C THR A 386 10.37 -25.51 -22.30
N PHE A 387 10.37 -25.96 -21.04
CA PHE A 387 11.40 -25.65 -20.06
C PHE A 387 12.29 -26.87 -19.82
N TRP A 388 13.60 -26.65 -19.83
CA TRP A 388 14.63 -27.66 -19.58
C TRP A 388 15.33 -27.35 -18.27
N LEU A 389 15.30 -28.28 -17.32
CA LEU A 389 16.02 -28.14 -16.05
C LEU A 389 17.43 -28.72 -16.19
N LYS A 390 18.44 -27.90 -15.91
CA LYS A 390 19.87 -28.26 -15.93
C LYS A 390 20.52 -27.97 -14.57
N GLY A 391 21.83 -28.19 -14.46
CA GLY A 391 22.58 -28.02 -13.21
C GLY A 391 22.01 -28.82 -12.04
N SER A 392 21.98 -28.22 -10.84
CA SER A 392 21.54 -28.91 -9.63
C SER A 392 20.03 -29.24 -9.64
N ILE A 393 19.25 -28.45 -10.37
CA ILE A 393 17.78 -28.61 -10.47
C ILE A 393 17.34 -29.68 -11.48
N ALA A 394 18.27 -30.24 -12.27
CA ALA A 394 17.97 -31.35 -13.21
C ALA A 394 17.47 -32.64 -12.53
N SER A 395 17.74 -32.77 -11.22
CA SER A 395 17.31 -33.91 -10.42
C SER A 395 15.80 -33.92 -10.12
N ILE A 396 15.12 -32.77 -10.24
CA ILE A 396 13.68 -32.62 -10.01
C ILE A 396 12.89 -33.49 -10.99
N LYS A 397 11.93 -34.26 -10.47
CA LYS A 397 11.09 -35.19 -11.26
C LYS A 397 9.62 -34.81 -11.31
N GLU A 398 9.17 -34.01 -10.35
CA GLU A 398 7.78 -33.61 -10.23
C GLU A 398 7.70 -32.18 -9.68
N LEU A 399 6.75 -31.41 -10.20
CA LEU A 399 6.45 -30.05 -9.76
C LEU A 399 4.96 -29.95 -9.42
N GLN A 400 4.66 -29.33 -8.28
CA GLN A 400 3.30 -28.86 -7.98
C GLN A 400 2.96 -27.70 -8.91
N VAL A 401 1.69 -27.61 -9.31
CA VAL A 401 1.22 -26.63 -10.29
C VAL A 401 0.07 -25.84 -9.72
N TRP A 402 0.22 -24.51 -9.72
CA TRP A 402 -0.82 -23.56 -9.35
C TRP A 402 -1.11 -22.65 -10.54
N ARG A 403 -2.39 -22.36 -10.79
CA ARG A 403 -2.80 -21.52 -11.91
C ARG A 403 -3.84 -20.48 -11.50
N SER A 404 -3.70 -19.28 -12.03
CA SER A 404 -4.77 -18.29 -12.15
C SER A 404 -5.04 -17.98 -13.62
N GLN A 405 -6.30 -17.74 -13.95
CA GLN A 405 -6.80 -17.31 -15.25
C GLN A 405 -7.77 -16.15 -15.00
N PHE A 406 -7.50 -14.96 -15.55
CA PHE A 406 -8.43 -13.83 -15.43
C PHE A 406 -9.65 -13.98 -16.36
N ASP A 407 -9.49 -14.69 -17.48
CA ASP A 407 -10.53 -15.01 -18.48
C ASP A 407 -11.45 -13.82 -18.84
N PHE A 408 -10.87 -12.74 -19.36
CA PHE A 408 -11.63 -11.58 -19.84
C PHE A 408 -12.55 -11.90 -21.03
N LYS A 409 -12.32 -13.03 -21.73
CA LYS A 409 -13.13 -13.43 -22.89
C LYS A 409 -14.47 -14.02 -22.47
N THR A 410 -14.51 -14.85 -21.42
CA THR A 410 -15.75 -15.47 -20.93
C THR A 410 -16.29 -14.87 -19.63
N ASN A 411 -15.52 -13.97 -19.00
CA ASN A 411 -15.83 -13.32 -17.72
C ASN A 411 -16.06 -14.32 -16.58
N LYS A 412 -15.25 -15.39 -16.56
CA LYS A 412 -15.25 -16.45 -15.54
C LYS A 412 -13.83 -16.68 -15.02
N PRO A 413 -13.28 -15.75 -14.24
CA PRO A 413 -11.94 -15.90 -13.71
C PRO A 413 -11.86 -17.11 -12.77
N SER A 414 -10.69 -17.75 -12.74
CA SER A 414 -10.33 -18.73 -11.73
C SER A 414 -8.97 -18.38 -11.12
N PHE A 415 -8.91 -18.23 -9.80
CA PHE A 415 -7.70 -17.78 -9.12
C PHE A 415 -7.12 -18.85 -8.21
N PHE A 416 -5.79 -19.00 -8.23
CA PHE A 416 -5.00 -19.85 -7.35
C PHE A 416 -5.49 -21.30 -7.27
N GLU A 417 -5.83 -21.88 -8.42
CA GLU A 417 -6.25 -23.28 -8.53
C GLU A 417 -5.05 -24.22 -8.49
N LYS A 418 -5.10 -25.22 -7.60
CA LYS A 418 -4.12 -26.31 -7.60
C LYS A 418 -4.46 -27.31 -8.71
N LEU A 419 -3.56 -27.47 -9.67
CA LEU A 419 -3.69 -28.43 -10.75
C LEU A 419 -2.96 -29.74 -10.43
N LYS A 420 -3.07 -30.73 -11.33
CA LYS A 420 -2.35 -32.00 -11.19
C LYS A 420 -0.84 -31.74 -11.23
N PRO A 421 -0.04 -32.39 -10.35
CA PRO A 421 1.41 -32.30 -10.42
C PRO A 421 1.94 -32.67 -11.80
N LEU A 422 2.92 -31.90 -12.26
CA LEU A 422 3.57 -32.06 -13.55
C LEU A 422 4.80 -32.95 -13.37
N LYS A 423 4.84 -34.07 -14.10
CA LYS A 423 5.99 -34.97 -14.15
C LYS A 423 6.91 -34.59 -15.30
N LEU A 424 8.20 -34.53 -15.03
CA LEU A 424 9.20 -34.18 -16.03
C LEU A 424 9.58 -35.41 -16.85
N VAL A 425 9.74 -35.23 -18.16
CA VAL A 425 10.24 -36.23 -19.09
C VAL A 425 11.60 -35.76 -19.61
N ASP A 426 12.63 -36.57 -19.40
CA ASP A 426 14.01 -36.26 -19.78
C ASP A 426 14.53 -34.90 -19.25
N GLY A 427 14.10 -34.52 -18.04
CA GLY A 427 14.49 -33.26 -17.39
C GLY A 427 13.78 -32.03 -17.97
N SER A 428 12.72 -32.22 -18.76
CA SER A 428 11.96 -31.15 -19.41
C SER A 428 10.45 -31.28 -19.21
N PHE A 429 9.75 -30.18 -19.50
CA PHE A 429 8.29 -30.16 -19.60
C PHE A 429 7.83 -29.06 -20.54
N THR A 430 6.62 -29.19 -21.08
CA THR A 430 5.99 -28.19 -21.95
C THR A 430 4.67 -27.72 -21.34
N LEU A 431 4.48 -26.41 -21.29
CA LEU A 431 3.20 -25.78 -20.98
C LEU A 431 2.59 -25.19 -22.26
N ASN A 432 1.29 -25.39 -22.44
CA ASN A 432 0.50 -24.61 -23.38
C ASN A 432 -0.03 -23.39 -22.63
N LEU A 433 0.56 -22.23 -22.92
CA LEU A 433 0.26 -20.97 -22.25
C LEU A 433 -0.79 -20.23 -23.07
N ALA A 434 -1.94 -19.96 -22.45
CA ALA A 434 -2.97 -19.11 -23.01
C ALA A 434 -2.72 -17.65 -22.62
N GLU A 435 -3.58 -16.79 -23.16
CA GLU A 435 -3.69 -15.41 -22.70
C GLU A 435 -4.27 -15.38 -21.27
N ASP A 436 -3.86 -14.38 -20.49
CA ASP A 436 -4.34 -13.99 -19.16
C ASP A 436 -4.14 -15.05 -18.08
N GLU A 437 -3.04 -15.80 -18.18
CA GLU A 437 -2.68 -16.85 -17.23
C GLU A 437 -1.49 -16.47 -16.35
N VAL A 438 -1.57 -16.93 -15.10
CA VAL A 438 -0.45 -16.97 -14.17
C VAL A 438 -0.22 -18.41 -13.73
N TYR A 439 1.00 -18.91 -13.88
CA TYR A 439 1.40 -20.23 -13.38
C TYR A 439 2.46 -20.08 -12.31
N THR A 440 2.36 -20.91 -11.26
CA THR A 440 3.49 -21.21 -10.37
C THR A 440 3.77 -22.71 -10.40
N LEU A 441 5.02 -23.05 -10.74
CA LEU A 441 5.54 -24.41 -10.75
C LEU A 441 6.58 -24.54 -9.66
N THR A 442 6.39 -25.48 -8.74
CA THR A 442 7.15 -25.47 -7.48
C THR A 442 7.39 -26.87 -6.91
N THR A 443 8.53 -27.07 -6.24
CA THR A 443 8.76 -28.25 -5.41
C THR A 443 8.15 -28.13 -4.00
N VAL A 444 7.74 -26.92 -3.61
CA VAL A 444 7.10 -26.63 -2.32
C VAL A 444 5.66 -27.17 -2.32
N SER A 445 5.34 -28.01 -1.34
CA SER A 445 4.04 -28.68 -1.23
C SER A 445 3.07 -27.99 -0.27
N THR A 446 3.49 -26.91 0.40
CA THR A 446 2.72 -26.24 1.46
C THR A 446 1.69 -25.23 0.99
N GLY A 447 1.69 -24.88 -0.31
CA GLY A 447 0.75 -23.91 -0.86
C GLY A 447 -0.70 -24.27 -0.58
N SER A 448 -1.51 -23.25 -0.25
CA SER A 448 -2.92 -23.42 0.08
C SER A 448 -3.73 -22.19 -0.33
N LYS A 449 -4.91 -22.42 -0.89
CA LYS A 449 -5.92 -21.38 -1.12
C LYS A 449 -6.77 -21.26 0.13
N GLY A 450 -6.40 -20.37 1.03
CA GLY A 450 -7.13 -20.10 2.26
C GLY A 450 -8.58 -19.70 1.99
N SER A 451 -9.48 -20.12 2.86
CA SER A 451 -10.89 -19.75 2.76
C SER A 451 -11.53 -19.59 4.13
N TYR A 452 -12.53 -18.72 4.16
CA TYR A 452 -13.48 -18.55 5.24
C TYR A 452 -14.89 -18.62 4.65
N THR A 453 -15.91 -18.66 5.50
CA THR A 453 -17.29 -18.45 5.06
C THR A 453 -17.44 -17.05 4.47
N ASP A 454 -18.33 -16.90 3.49
CA ASP A 454 -18.60 -15.60 2.88
C ASP A 454 -18.97 -14.57 3.97
N PRO A 455 -18.41 -13.34 3.89
CA PRO A 455 -18.78 -12.28 4.81
C PRO A 455 -20.22 -11.83 4.56
N PRO A 456 -20.80 -11.05 5.49
CA PRO A 456 -22.10 -10.41 5.28
C PRO A 456 -22.16 -9.66 3.94
N PRO A 457 -23.35 -9.57 3.31
CA PRO A 457 -23.50 -8.78 2.08
C PRO A 457 -23.17 -7.31 2.34
N SER A 458 -22.68 -6.62 1.31
CA SER A 458 -22.43 -5.18 1.35
C SER A 458 -23.69 -4.42 1.77
N ALA A 459 -23.49 -3.40 2.60
CA ALA A 459 -24.55 -2.50 3.04
C ALA A 459 -24.03 -1.06 3.14
N ARG A 460 -24.91 -0.11 2.76
CA ARG A 460 -24.65 1.33 2.91
C ARG A 460 -24.45 1.70 4.38
N PHE A 461 -23.71 2.78 4.64
CA PHE A 461 -23.52 3.33 5.97
C PHE A 461 -24.88 3.54 6.68
N PRO A 462 -24.98 3.30 8.01
CA PRO A 462 -26.23 3.47 8.75
C PRO A 462 -26.91 4.83 8.54
N LYS A 463 -28.18 4.82 8.11
CA LYS A 463 -28.98 6.04 7.89
C LYS A 463 -29.14 6.92 9.14
N VAL A 464 -29.03 6.31 10.32
CA VAL A 464 -29.03 6.97 11.61
C VAL A 464 -27.77 6.52 12.33
N TYR A 465 -26.90 7.47 12.63
CA TYR A 465 -25.65 7.24 13.35
C TYR A 465 -25.55 8.25 14.50
N LYS A 466 -25.08 7.78 15.65
CA LYS A 466 -24.79 8.61 16.82
C LYS A 466 -23.53 8.04 17.48
N ASP A 467 -22.67 8.95 17.92
CA ASP A 467 -21.54 8.67 18.79
C ASP A 467 -21.54 9.75 19.87
N ASP A 468 -21.55 9.34 21.13
CA ASP A 468 -21.44 10.24 22.29
C ASP A 468 -19.99 10.35 22.80
N PHE A 469 -19.07 9.56 22.21
CA PHE A 469 -17.68 9.47 22.57
C PHE A 469 -17.39 9.02 24.02
N ASP A 470 -18.40 8.49 24.74
CA ASP A 470 -18.32 8.05 26.14
C ASP A 470 -17.51 6.75 26.30
N VAL A 471 -16.22 6.81 25.96
CA VAL A 471 -15.30 5.68 25.96
C VAL A 471 -14.13 5.96 26.90
N ARG A 472 -14.17 5.36 28.10
CA ARG A 472 -13.14 5.56 29.13
C ARG A 472 -11.76 5.03 28.75
N SER A 473 -11.71 3.97 27.96
CA SER A 473 -10.46 3.31 27.55
C SER A 473 -10.61 2.84 26.10
N PRO A 474 -10.49 3.78 25.14
CA PRO A 474 -10.71 3.46 23.75
C PRO A 474 -9.57 2.55 23.24
N PRO A 475 -9.87 1.55 22.39
CA PRO A 475 -8.85 0.65 21.87
C PRO A 475 -7.90 1.32 20.86
N PHE A 476 -8.30 2.47 20.31
CA PHE A 476 -7.55 3.31 19.38
C PHE A 476 -7.70 4.79 19.79
N SER A 477 -6.81 5.67 19.33
CA SER A 477 -6.81 7.07 19.74
C SER A 477 -7.97 7.90 19.20
N GLU A 478 -8.64 7.45 18.15
CA GLU A 478 -9.71 8.16 17.44
C GLU A 478 -11.01 7.32 17.39
N ALA A 479 -12.17 7.98 17.39
CA ALA A 479 -13.49 7.36 17.29
C ALA A 479 -13.68 6.62 15.94
N PRO A 480 -14.50 5.55 15.87
CA PRO A 480 -14.68 4.81 14.64
C PRO A 480 -15.32 5.68 13.52
N TYR A 481 -14.98 5.36 12.27
CA TYR A 481 -15.54 5.92 11.03
C TYR A 481 -15.24 7.39 10.71
N PHE A 482 -14.85 8.21 11.68
CA PHE A 482 -14.25 9.51 11.40
C PHE A 482 -12.97 9.30 10.58
N ALA A 483 -12.77 10.10 9.54
CA ALA A 483 -11.61 10.05 8.68
C ALA A 483 -11.07 11.47 8.54
N ASP A 484 -10.06 11.78 9.34
CA ASP A 484 -9.41 13.08 9.37
C ASP A 484 -8.79 13.42 8.01
N GLN A 485 -9.15 14.58 7.44
CA GLN A 485 -8.66 15.02 6.12
C GLN A 485 -7.71 16.21 6.20
N THR A 486 -7.75 16.95 7.31
CA THR A 486 -6.79 18.00 7.70
C THR A 486 -6.94 18.21 9.21
N GLY A 487 -5.84 18.30 9.94
CA GLY A 487 -5.87 18.26 11.40
C GLY A 487 -5.98 16.83 11.91
N VAL A 488 -5.93 16.65 13.23
CA VAL A 488 -6.05 15.34 13.86
C VAL A 488 -7.03 15.42 15.02
N PHE A 489 -7.93 14.45 15.11
CA PHE A 489 -9.00 14.36 16.10
C PHE A 489 -8.78 13.13 16.98
N GLU A 490 -8.92 13.28 18.29
CA GLU A 490 -8.70 12.20 19.26
C GLU A 490 -9.77 12.16 20.33
N TYR A 491 -10.01 10.95 20.86
CA TYR A 491 -10.71 10.81 22.13
C TYR A 491 -10.02 11.65 23.19
N TYR A 492 -10.79 12.42 23.94
CA TYR A 492 -10.31 13.30 24.98
C TYR A 492 -11.12 13.12 26.26
N ILE A 493 -10.41 13.06 27.39
CA ILE A 493 -11.02 12.97 28.72
C ILE A 493 -10.74 14.28 29.45
N ASN A 494 -11.78 15.09 29.66
CA ASN A 494 -11.70 16.29 30.46
C ASN A 494 -11.81 15.95 31.95
N LEU A 495 -10.67 15.80 32.63
CA LEU A 495 -10.64 15.52 34.06
C LEU A 495 -10.99 16.72 34.96
N THR A 496 -11.10 17.92 34.38
CA THR A 496 -11.36 19.17 35.12
C THR A 496 -12.83 19.58 35.14
N ASP A 497 -13.65 18.99 34.27
CA ASP A 497 -15.09 19.22 34.22
C ASP A 497 -15.84 17.89 34.41
N PRO A 498 -16.35 17.57 35.61
CA PRO A 498 -17.13 16.37 35.86
C PRO A 498 -18.58 16.47 35.33
N GLY A 499 -18.89 17.48 34.52
CA GLY A 499 -20.19 17.73 33.91
C GLY A 499 -20.54 16.77 32.76
N PRO A 500 -21.46 17.15 31.87
CA PRO A 500 -21.97 16.27 30.81
C PRO A 500 -20.97 15.99 29.67
N HIS A 501 -19.81 16.65 29.63
CA HIS A 501 -18.83 16.57 28.54
C HIS A 501 -17.45 16.06 29.03
N VAL A 502 -17.44 15.05 29.91
CA VAL A 502 -16.20 14.42 30.40
C VAL A 502 -15.45 13.72 29.28
N PHE A 503 -16.16 13.05 28.37
CA PHE A 503 -15.59 12.36 27.22
C PHE A 503 -16.01 13.08 25.93
N THR A 504 -15.04 13.42 25.09
CA THR A 504 -15.27 14.17 23.86
C THR A 504 -14.32 13.72 22.75
N LEU A 505 -14.56 14.22 21.53
CA LEU A 505 -13.61 14.16 20.43
C LEU A 505 -12.98 15.55 20.24
N ARG A 506 -11.65 15.65 20.26
CA ARG A 506 -10.92 16.92 20.27
C ARG A 506 -9.98 17.03 19.09
N GLN A 507 -10.02 18.14 18.37
CA GLN A 507 -8.98 18.51 17.41
C GLN A 507 -7.75 19.01 18.18
N VAL A 508 -6.59 18.41 17.93
CA VAL A 508 -5.41 18.56 18.78
C VAL A 508 -4.27 19.38 18.17
N LEU A 509 -4.25 19.63 16.86
CA LEU A 509 -3.16 20.39 16.26
C LEU A 509 -3.33 21.89 16.52
N THR A 510 -2.24 22.53 16.94
CA THR A 510 -2.18 23.97 17.21
C THR A 510 -1.34 24.73 16.20
N GLU A 511 -0.58 24.01 15.36
CA GLU A 511 0.24 24.54 14.29
C GLU A 511 0.10 23.66 13.05
N ARG A 512 0.38 24.24 11.88
CA ARG A 512 0.35 23.50 10.61
C ARG A 512 1.58 22.59 10.52
N PRO A 513 1.42 21.31 10.15
CA PRO A 513 2.55 20.41 9.90
C PRO A 513 3.44 20.86 8.73
N ILE A 514 4.59 20.20 8.60
CA ILE A 514 5.32 20.13 7.33
C ILE A 514 4.53 19.20 6.39
N THR A 515 3.80 19.81 5.46
CA THR A 515 2.77 19.11 4.68
C THR A 515 3.34 18.35 3.50
N TRP A 516 2.85 17.12 3.28
CA TRP A 516 3.07 16.40 2.04
C TRP A 516 2.06 16.86 0.98
N ALA A 517 0.76 16.73 1.23
CA ALA A 517 -0.28 17.23 0.34
C ALA A 517 -0.53 18.73 0.53
N THR A 518 -1.59 19.22 -0.11
CA THR A 518 -2.08 20.59 0.04
C THR A 518 -3.20 20.65 1.10
N ASP A 519 -2.86 20.37 2.36
CA ASP A 519 -3.82 20.40 3.47
C ASP A 519 -4.66 21.68 3.46
N ALA A 520 -5.93 21.58 3.88
CA ALA A 520 -6.80 22.73 4.00
C ALA A 520 -6.27 23.73 5.04
N ASP A 521 -6.78 24.97 5.01
CA ASP A 521 -6.45 25.96 6.04
C ASP A 521 -7.28 25.74 7.32
N GLN A 522 -8.36 24.96 7.23
CA GLN A 522 -9.25 24.59 8.34
C GLN A 522 -9.24 23.08 8.53
N THR A 523 -9.28 22.63 9.78
CA THR A 523 -9.31 21.20 10.12
C THR A 523 -10.68 20.59 9.86
N ILE A 524 -10.72 19.34 9.40
CA ILE A 524 -11.96 18.63 9.07
C ILE A 524 -11.77 17.13 9.15
N SER A 525 -12.76 16.45 9.72
CA SER A 525 -12.91 15.00 9.69
C SER A 525 -14.23 14.65 9.00
N VAL A 526 -14.22 13.71 8.06
CA VAL A 526 -15.41 13.29 7.30
C VAL A 526 -15.91 11.93 7.79
N ILE A 527 -17.22 11.68 7.67
CA ILE A 527 -17.86 10.43 8.10
C ILE A 527 -19.14 10.21 7.29
N GLY A 528 -19.51 8.95 7.07
CA GLY A 528 -20.85 8.55 6.63
C GLY A 528 -20.88 7.95 5.22
N ASP A 529 -21.95 8.27 4.49
CA ASP A 529 -22.16 7.83 3.10
C ASP A 529 -22.07 9.05 2.17
N TYR A 530 -21.12 9.02 1.24
CA TYR A 530 -20.89 10.09 0.28
C TYR A 530 -22.15 10.44 -0.55
N TYR A 531 -23.05 9.47 -0.74
CA TYR A 531 -24.25 9.63 -1.57
C TYR A 531 -25.44 10.26 -0.81
N TRP A 532 -25.28 10.61 0.46
CA TRP A 532 -26.33 11.28 1.22
C TRP A 532 -26.67 12.67 0.65
N GLN A 533 -27.92 12.81 0.25
CA GLN A 533 -28.45 14.08 -0.24
C GLN A 533 -29.23 14.83 0.86
N SER A 534 -30.16 14.17 1.54
CA SER A 534 -30.98 14.82 2.58
C SER A 534 -30.59 14.28 3.94
N LEU A 535 -29.98 15.11 4.78
CA LEU A 535 -29.46 14.74 6.09
C LEU A 535 -29.63 15.87 7.10
N THR A 536 -29.63 15.49 8.37
CA THR A 536 -29.56 16.40 9.51
C THR A 536 -28.32 16.02 10.31
N VAL A 537 -27.45 17.00 10.54
CA VAL A 537 -26.22 16.83 11.33
C VAL A 537 -26.37 17.65 12.60
N THR A 538 -26.11 17.03 13.75
CA THR A 538 -26.14 17.66 15.06
C THR A 538 -24.89 17.25 15.83
N CYS A 539 -24.20 18.20 16.44
CA CYS A 539 -23.01 17.95 17.26
C CYS A 539 -22.92 19.06 18.31
N ASP A 540 -22.59 18.69 19.55
CA ASP A 540 -22.21 19.66 20.57
C ASP A 540 -20.76 20.08 20.31
N VAL A 541 -20.49 21.38 20.35
CA VAL A 541 -19.18 21.94 19.98
C VAL A 541 -18.64 22.84 21.07
N PHE A 542 -17.31 22.81 21.26
CA PHE A 542 -16.61 23.65 22.23
C PHE A 542 -15.44 24.39 21.56
N MET A 543 -15.34 25.69 21.80
CA MET A 543 -14.27 26.55 21.25
C MET A 543 -13.29 26.93 22.37
N GLU A 544 -12.10 26.35 22.34
CA GLU A 544 -11.09 26.60 23.38
C GLU A 544 -10.43 27.98 23.28
N LYS A 545 -10.26 28.48 22.04
CA LYS A 545 -9.63 29.79 21.82
C LYS A 545 -10.67 30.90 21.99
N MET A 546 -10.60 31.58 23.13
CA MET A 546 -11.44 32.76 23.39
C MET A 546 -11.26 33.84 22.30
N ASN A 547 -12.35 34.48 21.91
CA ASN A 547 -12.42 35.64 20.99
C ASN A 547 -11.91 35.45 19.55
N ALA A 548 -11.25 34.33 19.23
CA ALA A 548 -10.71 34.05 17.89
C ALA A 548 -10.96 32.62 17.41
N GLY A 549 -11.62 31.78 18.22
CA GLY A 549 -12.01 30.42 17.85
C GLY A 549 -13.19 30.40 16.88
N GLY A 550 -13.21 29.38 16.03
CA GLY A 550 -14.35 29.05 15.18
C GLY A 550 -14.41 27.55 14.97
N VAL A 551 -15.62 27.01 14.90
CA VAL A 551 -15.91 25.60 14.64
C VAL A 551 -17.05 25.50 13.63
N PHE A 552 -17.16 24.37 12.96
CA PHE A 552 -18.24 24.14 12.02
C PHE A 552 -18.72 22.68 12.04
N ILE A 553 -19.97 22.50 11.63
CA ILE A 553 -20.47 21.22 11.13
C ILE A 553 -20.75 21.36 9.63
N ALA A 554 -20.61 20.28 8.88
CA ALA A 554 -20.80 20.31 7.43
C ALA A 554 -21.67 19.14 6.94
N ALA A 555 -22.27 19.33 5.77
CA ALA A 555 -23.03 18.32 5.06
C ALA A 555 -22.68 18.34 3.57
N ARG A 556 -22.79 17.18 2.91
CA ARG A 556 -22.52 17.00 1.47
C ARG A 556 -21.11 17.44 1.06
N VAL A 557 -20.12 17.13 1.89
CA VAL A 557 -18.71 17.41 1.59
C VAL A 557 -18.29 16.55 0.39
N ASP A 558 -17.99 17.19 -0.75
CA ASP A 558 -17.85 16.52 -2.04
C ASP A 558 -16.43 15.99 -2.34
N LYS A 559 -15.44 16.35 -1.53
CA LYS A 559 -14.04 15.95 -1.73
C LYS A 559 -13.32 15.76 -0.42
N GLY A 560 -12.39 14.82 -0.41
CA GLY A 560 -11.40 14.61 0.64
C GLY A 560 -10.00 14.40 0.07
N GLY A 561 -9.16 13.77 0.88
CA GLY A 561 -7.81 13.38 0.54
C GLY A 561 -6.93 14.55 0.10
N GLN A 562 -6.07 14.31 -0.88
CA GLN A 562 -5.22 15.33 -1.51
C GLN A 562 -6.00 16.52 -2.11
N SER A 563 -7.32 16.38 -2.32
CA SER A 563 -8.18 17.42 -2.87
C SER A 563 -8.98 18.20 -1.82
N ILE A 564 -8.75 17.94 -0.52
CA ILE A 564 -9.55 18.47 0.60
C ILE A 564 -9.66 20.01 0.60
N ARG A 565 -8.60 20.72 0.22
CA ARG A 565 -8.61 22.20 0.14
C ARG A 565 -9.67 22.74 -0.84
N SER A 566 -10.11 21.92 -1.79
CA SER A 566 -11.14 22.26 -2.79
C SER A 566 -12.54 21.74 -2.45
N ALA A 567 -12.73 21.20 -1.24
CA ALA A 567 -14.00 20.61 -0.81
C ALA A 567 -15.13 21.65 -0.77
N LYS A 568 -16.25 21.26 -1.35
CA LYS A 568 -17.52 21.98 -1.37
C LYS A 568 -18.57 21.21 -0.60
N GLY A 569 -19.64 21.89 -0.23
CA GLY A 569 -20.73 21.32 0.57
C GLY A 569 -21.58 22.43 1.17
N VAL A 570 -22.15 22.17 2.33
CA VAL A 570 -22.78 23.19 3.16
C VAL A 570 -22.07 23.20 4.50
N PHE A 571 -21.30 24.25 4.77
CA PHE A 571 -20.52 24.40 5.99
C PHE A 571 -21.19 25.46 6.88
N PHE A 572 -21.59 25.08 8.09
CA PHE A 572 -22.20 25.98 9.06
C PHE A 572 -21.19 26.28 10.17
N TRP A 573 -20.66 27.50 10.16
CA TRP A 573 -19.64 27.99 11.05
C TRP A 573 -20.24 28.81 12.19
N VAL A 574 -19.71 28.62 13.40
CA VAL A 574 -19.98 29.47 14.56
C VAL A 574 -18.66 29.95 15.14
N PHE A 575 -18.62 31.20 15.57
CA PHE A 575 -17.40 31.88 16.03
C PHE A 575 -17.55 32.36 17.47
N ALA A 576 -16.41 32.43 18.17
CA ALA A 576 -16.35 32.86 19.57
C ALA A 576 -16.76 34.33 19.78
N ASP A 577 -16.80 35.14 18.72
CA ASP A 577 -17.27 36.54 18.74
C ASP A 577 -18.81 36.67 18.69
N GLY A 578 -19.53 35.55 18.67
CA GLY A 578 -21.00 35.51 18.62
C GLY A 578 -21.58 35.58 17.20
N THR A 579 -20.74 35.53 16.16
CA THR A 579 -21.18 35.49 14.76
C THR A 579 -21.28 34.06 14.22
N TYR A 580 -21.95 33.91 13.07
CA TYR A 580 -22.03 32.66 12.33
C TYR A 580 -21.93 32.91 10.82
N LYS A 581 -21.52 31.89 10.06
CA LYS A 581 -21.48 31.91 8.59
C LYS A 581 -22.01 30.60 8.02
N VAL A 582 -22.56 30.66 6.81
CA VAL A 582 -22.82 29.47 5.99
C VAL A 582 -22.07 29.64 4.68
N THR A 583 -21.22 28.68 4.32
CA THR A 583 -20.43 28.71 3.08
C THR A 583 -20.69 27.46 2.24
N ASN A 584 -20.39 27.56 0.94
CA ASN A 584 -20.46 26.42 0.03
C ASN A 584 -19.11 25.72 -0.21
N ASP A 585 -18.05 26.23 0.40
CA ASP A 585 -16.69 25.73 0.31
C ASP A 585 -15.95 25.83 1.66
N LEU A 586 -15.00 24.92 1.87
CA LEU A 586 -14.18 24.86 3.10
C LEU A 586 -13.25 26.06 3.24
N GLY A 587 -12.78 26.61 2.11
CA GLY A 587 -11.85 27.74 2.06
C GLY A 587 -12.46 29.11 2.33
N GLN A 588 -13.79 29.19 2.46
CA GLN A 588 -14.56 30.43 2.65
C GLN A 588 -14.38 31.45 1.50
N TYR A 589 -14.05 31.00 0.29
CA TYR A 589 -13.77 31.88 -0.85
C TYR A 589 -15.03 32.42 -1.53
N ASN A 590 -16.18 31.74 -1.44
CA ASN A 590 -17.43 32.17 -2.07
C ASN A 590 -18.54 32.47 -1.06
N LEU A 591 -18.87 33.76 -0.93
CA LEU A 591 -20.03 34.25 -0.19
C LEU A 591 -21.30 34.08 -1.05
N SER A 592 -22.14 33.09 -0.75
CA SER A 592 -23.57 33.24 -1.00
C SER A 592 -24.25 33.74 0.27
N LEU A 593 -24.63 35.01 0.26
CA LEU A 593 -25.53 35.62 1.25
C LEU A 593 -26.88 34.88 1.21
N LEU A 594 -27.03 33.87 2.07
CA LEU A 594 -28.33 33.29 2.41
C LEU A 594 -28.69 33.69 3.85
N GLN A 595 -29.47 34.76 3.97
CA GLN A 595 -30.30 35.05 5.16
C GLN A 595 -31.77 35.14 4.69
N PRO A 596 -32.77 34.84 5.54
CA PRO A 596 -32.80 33.82 6.60
C PRO A 596 -34.12 32.99 6.58
N SER A 597 -34.02 31.69 6.84
CA SER A 597 -35.12 30.92 7.48
C SER A 597 -34.60 29.62 8.09
N ILE A 598 -33.62 29.72 9.00
CA ILE A 598 -33.27 28.62 9.90
C ILE A 598 -33.78 29.00 11.28
N ARG A 599 -34.84 28.32 11.74
CA ARG A 599 -35.30 28.39 13.13
C ARG A 599 -34.25 27.68 14.00
N MET A 600 -33.56 28.42 14.86
CA MET A 600 -32.85 27.83 15.98
C MET A 600 -33.84 27.49 17.10
N ILE A 601 -33.78 26.26 17.61
CA ILE A 601 -34.14 25.96 19.00
C ILE A 601 -32.85 26.14 19.78
N LYS A 602 -32.81 27.17 20.62
CA LYS A 602 -31.62 27.59 21.37
C LYS A 602 -31.83 27.17 22.82
N ASP A 603 -31.31 26.02 23.22
CA ASP A 603 -31.14 25.70 24.65
C ASP A 603 -29.72 26.13 25.05
N VAL A 604 -29.54 27.44 25.25
CA VAL A 604 -28.36 27.96 25.95
C VAL A 604 -28.63 27.79 27.43
N LEU A 605 -28.04 26.78 28.06
CA LEU A 605 -27.95 26.74 29.51
C LEU A 605 -26.97 27.83 29.96
N PRO A 606 -27.39 28.80 30.79
CA PRO A 606 -26.46 29.77 31.35
C PRO A 606 -25.56 29.06 32.37
N LEU A 607 -24.26 29.01 32.10
CA LEU A 607 -23.24 28.85 33.11
C LEU A 607 -23.32 30.10 34.02
N VAL A 608 -23.97 29.95 35.16
CA VAL A 608 -23.95 30.90 36.25
C VAL A 608 -22.60 30.74 36.95
N ASN A 609 -21.74 31.76 36.85
CA ASN A 609 -20.66 31.99 37.79
C ASN A 609 -20.91 33.33 38.49
N ASP A 610 -20.79 33.33 39.82
CA ASP A 610 -20.67 34.52 40.66
C ASP A 610 -19.44 35.37 40.28
#